data_AF-A0A0C2FH35-F1
#
_entry.id   AF-A0A0C2FH35-F1
#
_cell.length_a   1.000
_cell.length_b   1.000
_cell.length_c   1.000
_cell.angle_alpha   90.00
_cell.angle_beta   90.00
_cell.angle_gamma   90.00
#
_symmetry.space_group_name_H-M   'P 1'
#
loop_
_entity.id
_entity.type
_entity.pdbx_description
1 polymer ?
#
loop_
_entity_poly.entity_id
_entity_poly.type
_entity_poly.pdbx_seq_one_letter_code
_entity_poly.pdbx_strand_id
1 'polypeptide(L)'
;MMKYMRTIEFYYPNITKIVRLGVTHEGKPIEGMKIGYPISDTNKRAIWVDGNIHAREWASSHTALYFINQLVSGYGKDDTITHYVNSLNFYVMPCLNPDGYEYTRSSPNPSVSFIRDRY
;
A
#
# COMPACT_ATOMS: atom_id res chain seq x y z
N MET A 1 -5.30 -7.28 4.81
CA MET A 1 -4.40 -6.24 4.26
C MET A 1 -3.30 -5.88 5.26
N MET A 2 -3.61 -5.23 6.40
CA MET A 2 -2.58 -4.85 7.37
C MET A 2 -1.76 -6.02 7.93
N LYS A 3 -2.43 -7.12 8.29
CA LYS A 3 -1.75 -8.35 8.73
C LYS A 3 -0.72 -8.84 7.70
N TYR A 4 -1.08 -8.81 6.41
CA TYR A 4 -0.19 -9.21 5.32
C TYR A 4 1.01 -8.27 5.19
N MET A 5 0.80 -6.94 5.22
CA MET A 5 1.91 -5.97 5.16
C MET A 5 2.88 -6.12 6.33
N ARG A 6 2.38 -6.35 7.56
CA ARG A 6 3.23 -6.64 8.73
C ARG A 6 4.03 -7.93 8.57
N THR A 7 3.42 -8.96 7.97
CA THR A 7 4.14 -10.20 7.65
C THR A 7 5.27 -9.96 6.65
N ILE A 8 5.04 -9.16 5.60
CA ILE A 8 6.10 -8.80 4.65
C ILE A 8 7.23 -8.01 5.32
N GLU A 9 6.91 -7.02 6.14
CA GLU A 9 7.92 -6.25 6.89
C GLU A 9 8.77 -7.14 7.80
N PHE A 10 8.14 -8.09 8.48
CA PHE A 10 8.84 -9.04 9.35
C PHE A 10 9.84 -9.93 8.60
N TYR A 11 9.47 -10.44 7.42
CA TYR A 11 10.34 -11.32 6.63
C TYR A 11 11.37 -10.57 5.79
N TYR A 12 11.09 -9.32 5.40
CA TYR A 12 11.94 -8.53 4.52
C TYR A 12 12.30 -7.15 5.10
N PRO A 13 12.81 -7.06 6.35
CA PRO A 13 12.97 -5.79 7.06
C PRO A 13 14.03 -4.87 6.44
N ASN A 14 14.97 -5.43 5.67
CA ASN A 14 16.06 -4.67 5.05
C ASN A 14 15.62 -3.86 3.82
N ILE A 15 14.50 -4.25 3.22
CA ILE A 15 14.00 -3.67 1.97
C ILE A 15 12.56 -3.16 2.09
N THR A 16 11.87 -3.45 3.19
CA THR A 16 10.47 -3.05 3.38
C THR A 16 10.27 -2.35 4.72
N LYS A 17 9.36 -1.37 4.74
CA LYS A 17 8.94 -0.68 5.95
C LYS A 17 7.50 -0.21 5.83
N ILE A 18 6.68 -0.47 6.85
CA ILE A 18 5.35 0.11 6.92
C ILE A 18 5.47 1.61 7.09
N VAL A 19 4.71 2.35 6.28
CA VAL A 19 4.60 3.79 6.34
C VAL A 19 3.17 4.17 6.67
N ARG A 20 3.02 5.14 7.57
CA ARG A 20 1.72 5.71 7.95
C ARG A 20 1.64 7.13 7.42
N LEU A 21 0.66 7.39 6.57
CA LEU A 21 0.43 8.73 6.00
C LEU A 21 -0.38 9.61 6.95
N GLY A 22 -1.30 9.01 7.71
CA GLY A 22 -2.19 9.75 8.59
C GLY A 22 -3.28 8.88 9.19
N VAL A 23 -4.39 9.53 9.52
CA VAL A 23 -5.63 8.92 10.02
C VAL A 23 -6.79 9.39 9.15
N THR A 24 -7.75 8.51 8.93
CA THR A 24 -9.00 8.85 8.28
C THR A 24 -9.93 9.65 9.19
N HIS A 25 -11.06 10.09 8.64
CA HIS A 25 -12.10 10.79 9.38
C HIS A 25 -12.68 9.92 10.52
N GLU A 26 -12.83 8.61 10.33
CA GLU A 26 -13.26 7.68 11.40
C GLU A 26 -12.11 7.25 12.33
N GLY A 27 -10.91 7.82 12.18
CA GLY A 27 -9.75 7.56 13.04
C GLY A 27 -8.96 6.30 12.68
N LYS A 28 -9.19 5.68 11.51
CA LYS A 28 -8.43 4.51 11.07
C LYS A 28 -7.10 4.94 10.45
N PRO A 29 -5.98 4.25 10.71
CA PRO A 29 -4.70 4.63 10.15
C PRO A 29 -4.68 4.34 8.63
N ILE A 30 -4.18 5.30 7.84
CA ILE A 30 -3.88 5.08 6.42
C ILE A 30 -2.44 4.62 6.34
N GLU A 31 -2.27 3.34 6.01
CA GLU A 31 -0.98 2.65 6.02
C GLU A 31 -0.68 2.02 4.67
N GLY A 32 0.59 1.99 4.31
CA GLY A 32 1.11 1.28 3.15
C GLY A 32 2.52 0.80 3.37
N MET A 33 3.19 0.46 2.28
CA MET A 33 4.51 -0.15 2.30
C MET A 33 5.50 0.70 1.52
N LYS A 34 6.61 1.09 2.16
CA LYS A 34 7.82 1.55 1.48
C LYS A 34 8.66 0.33 1.12
N ILE A 35 9.12 0.23 -0.12
CA ILE A 35 10.05 -0.80 -0.60
C ILE A 35 11.26 -0.15 -1.27
N GLY A 36 12.47 -0.52 -0.86
CA GLY A 36 13.71 0.00 -1.42
C GLY A 36 14.94 -0.43 -0.61
N TYR A 37 16.10 -0.47 -1.24
CA TYR A 37 17.38 -0.78 -0.58
C TYR A 37 18.45 0.31 -0.83
N PRO A 38 19.21 0.74 0.19
CA PRO A 38 18.93 0.54 1.62
C PRO A 38 17.59 1.17 2.02
N ILE A 39 16.82 0.53 2.91
CA ILE A 39 15.47 1.01 3.29
C ILE A 39 15.49 2.40 3.95
N SER A 40 16.62 2.80 4.54
CA SER A 40 16.85 4.12 5.13
C SER A 40 17.04 5.23 4.08
N ASP A 41 17.43 4.89 2.85
CA ASP A 41 17.68 5.88 1.82
C ASP A 41 16.36 6.49 1.33
N THR A 42 16.25 7.80 1.41
CA THR A 42 15.08 8.59 0.99
C THR A 42 15.40 9.53 -0.17
N ASN A 43 16.66 9.59 -0.63
CA ASN A 43 17.11 10.47 -1.71
C ASN A 43 16.91 9.86 -3.10
N LYS A 44 16.62 8.56 -3.18
CA LYS A 44 16.28 7.89 -4.44
C LYS A 44 14.94 8.37 -4.98
N ARG A 45 14.80 8.33 -6.30
CA ARG A 45 13.53 8.63 -6.99
C ARG A 45 12.43 7.73 -6.44
N ALA A 46 11.29 8.34 -6.16
CA ALA A 46 10.14 7.66 -5.59
C ALA A 46 9.12 7.31 -6.68
N ILE A 47 8.57 6.10 -6.61
CA ILE A 47 7.39 5.69 -7.36
C ILE A 47 6.26 5.53 -6.37
N TRP A 48 5.15 6.22 -6.63
CA TRP A 48 3.93 6.11 -5.85
C TRP A 48 2.93 5.22 -6.58
N VAL A 49 2.39 4.24 -5.88
CA VAL A 49 1.32 3.37 -6.37
C VAL A 49 0.23 3.32 -5.32
N ASP A 50 -0.98 3.73 -5.67
CA ASP A 50 -2.13 3.58 -4.81
C ASP A 50 -3.23 2.78 -5.48
N GLY A 51 -4.08 2.19 -4.65
CA GLY A 51 -5.27 1.46 -5.05
C GLY A 51 -6.44 1.82 -4.17
N ASN A 52 -7.64 1.55 -4.68
CA ASN A 52 -8.90 1.66 -3.96
C ASN A 52 -9.18 3.10 -3.49
N ILE A 53 -8.90 4.07 -4.37
CA ILE A 53 -9.45 5.44 -4.26
C ILE A 53 -10.99 5.37 -4.31
N HIS A 54 -11.54 4.47 -5.12
CA HIS A 54 -12.97 4.19 -5.17
C HIS A 54 -13.27 2.88 -4.43
N ALA A 55 -14.04 2.96 -3.34
CA ALA A 55 -14.28 1.89 -2.36
C ALA A 55 -14.80 0.54 -2.91
N ARG A 56 -15.26 0.51 -4.18
CA ARG A 56 -15.82 -0.68 -4.85
C ARG A 56 -14.83 -1.35 -5.81
N GLU A 57 -13.66 -0.77 -6.01
CA GLU A 57 -12.63 -1.31 -6.92
C GLU A 57 -11.71 -2.30 -6.19
N TRP A 58 -12.28 -3.35 -5.62
CA TRP A 58 -11.53 -4.30 -4.79
C TRP A 58 -10.37 -4.99 -5.53
N ALA A 59 -10.44 -5.07 -6.86
CA ALA A 59 -9.35 -5.56 -7.70
C ALA A 59 -8.08 -4.70 -7.55
N SER A 60 -8.22 -3.37 -7.43
CA SER A 60 -7.08 -2.45 -7.31
C SER A 60 -6.27 -2.69 -6.03
N SER A 61 -6.93 -2.97 -4.89
CA SER A 61 -6.24 -3.36 -3.65
C SER A 61 -5.47 -4.67 -3.79
N HIS A 62 -6.04 -5.66 -4.47
CA HIS A 62 -5.38 -6.94 -4.70
C HIS A 62 -4.19 -6.79 -5.65
N THR A 63 -4.30 -5.97 -6.69
CA THR A 63 -3.19 -5.64 -7.59
C THR A 63 -2.05 -4.92 -6.86
N ALA A 64 -2.36 -3.96 -5.98
CA ALA A 64 -1.35 -3.29 -5.17
C ALA A 64 -0.62 -4.27 -4.22
N LEU A 65 -1.35 -5.19 -3.58
CA LEU A 65 -0.75 -6.23 -2.75
C LEU A 65 0.07 -7.24 -3.55
N TYR A 66 -0.40 -7.62 -4.74
CA TYR A 66 0.35 -8.47 -5.66
C TYR A 66 1.64 -7.79 -6.12
N PHE A 67 1.60 -6.50 -6.42
CA PHE A 67 2.77 -5.71 -6.79
C PHE A 67 3.82 -5.68 -5.66
N ILE A 68 3.39 -5.47 -4.41
CA ILE A 68 4.27 -5.61 -3.24
C ILE A 68 4.91 -7.01 -3.22
N ASN A 69 4.11 -8.06 -3.41
CA ASN A 69 4.60 -9.45 -3.40
C ASN A 69 5.65 -9.70 -4.47
N GLN A 70 5.45 -9.20 -5.69
CA GLN A 70 6.39 -9.36 -6.80
C GLN A 70 7.73 -8.69 -6.47
N LEU A 71 7.71 -7.46 -5.96
CA LEU A 71 8.92 -6.73 -5.60
C LEU A 71 9.73 -7.44 -4.52
N VAL A 72 9.08 -7.94 -3.46
CA VAL A 72 9.81 -8.60 -2.36
C VAL A 72 10.24 -10.02 -2.69
N SER A 73 9.45 -10.79 -3.43
CA SER A 73 9.79 -12.19 -3.76
C SER A 73 10.81 -12.31 -4.90
N GLY A 74 10.87 -11.31 -5.79
CA GLY A 74 11.85 -11.22 -6.86
C GLY A 74 13.18 -10.58 -6.44
N TYR A 75 13.23 -9.84 -5.33
CA TYR A 75 14.47 -9.23 -4.85
C TYR A 75 15.53 -10.28 -4.53
N GLY A 76 16.71 -10.14 -5.15
CA GLY A 76 17.82 -11.09 -5.04
C GLY A 76 17.67 -12.36 -5.90
N LYS A 77 16.61 -12.46 -6.71
CA LYS A 77 16.39 -13.57 -7.65
C LYS A 77 16.26 -13.11 -9.10
N ASP A 78 15.56 -12.01 -9.30
CA ASP A 78 15.39 -11.35 -10.60
C ASP A 78 16.26 -10.09 -10.62
N ASP A 79 17.18 -10.03 -11.57
CA ASP A 79 18.14 -8.92 -11.69
C ASP A 79 17.46 -7.58 -11.97
N THR A 80 16.35 -7.60 -12.72
CA THR A 80 15.58 -6.40 -13.08
C THR A 80 14.87 -5.84 -11.84
N ILE A 81 14.18 -6.71 -11.09
CA ILE A 81 13.52 -6.31 -9.83
C ILE A 81 14.56 -5.82 -8.82
N THR A 82 15.67 -6.53 -8.70
CA THR A 82 16.77 -6.15 -7.79
C THR A 82 17.34 -4.79 -8.14
N HIS A 83 17.59 -4.53 -9.44
CA HIS A 83 18.02 -3.23 -9.91
C HIS A 83 17.02 -2.12 -9.55
N TYR A 84 15.72 -2.34 -9.80
CA TYR A 84 14.70 -1.36 -9.46
C TYR A 84 14.60 -1.07 -7.96
N VAL A 85 14.61 -2.09 -7.10
CA VAL A 85 14.56 -1.90 -5.64
C VAL A 85 15.80 -1.17 -5.11
N ASN A 86 16.96 -1.38 -5.74
CA ASN A 86 18.19 -0.69 -5.40
C ASN A 86 18.18 0.78 -5.85
N SER A 87 17.62 1.07 -7.03
CA SER A 87 17.64 2.43 -7.62
C SER A 87 16.46 3.31 -7.27
N LEU A 88 15.33 2.73 -6.84
CA LEU A 88 14.07 3.44 -6.59
C LEU A 88 13.55 3.20 -5.17
N ASN A 89 12.64 4.07 -4.74
CA ASN A 89 11.82 3.88 -3.55
C ASN A 89 10.36 3.73 -3.98
N PHE A 90 9.76 2.56 -3.77
CA PHE A 90 8.34 2.34 -4.04
C PHE A 90 7.54 2.64 -2.79
N TYR A 91 6.47 3.43 -2.93
CA TYR A 91 5.48 3.67 -1.90
C TYR A 91 4.16 3.12 -2.40
N VAL A 92 3.72 2.00 -1.83
CA VAL A 92 2.52 1.31 -2.25
C VAL A 92 1.44 1.43 -1.18
N MET A 93 0.31 2.02 -1.54
CA MET A 93 -0.85 2.23 -0.68
C MET A 93 -2.02 1.38 -1.17
N PRO A 94 -2.25 0.18 -0.60
CA PRO A 94 -3.26 -0.73 -1.13
C PRO A 94 -4.71 -0.26 -0.89
N CYS A 95 -4.91 0.66 0.05
CA CYS A 95 -6.21 1.26 0.31
C CYS A 95 -6.06 2.65 0.93
N LEU A 96 -6.36 3.68 0.14
CA LEU A 96 -6.39 5.07 0.62
C LEU A 96 -7.69 5.43 1.36
N ASN A 97 -8.77 4.65 1.18
CA ASN A 97 -10.06 4.86 1.84
C ASN A 97 -10.49 3.64 2.68
N PRO A 98 -9.83 3.37 3.82
CA PRO A 98 -10.17 2.23 4.67
C PRO A 98 -11.57 2.35 5.31
N ASP A 99 -12.09 3.55 5.50
CA ASP A 99 -13.44 3.79 6.04
C ASP A 99 -14.52 3.29 5.06
N GLY A 100 -14.47 3.72 3.79
CA GLY A 100 -15.38 3.28 2.75
C GLY A 100 -15.23 1.79 2.40
N TYR A 101 -14.01 1.25 2.48
CA TYR A 101 -13.76 -0.18 2.27
C TYR A 101 -14.44 -1.06 3.33
N GLU A 102 -14.43 -0.66 4.60
CA GLU A 102 -15.14 -1.40 5.64
C GLU A 102 -16.67 -1.26 5.52
N TYR A 103 -17.16 -0.07 5.20
CA TYR A 103 -18.59 0.18 5.01
C TYR A 103 -19.21 -0.65 3.87
N THR A 104 -18.49 -0.81 2.76
CA THR A 104 -18.96 -1.65 1.63
C THR A 104 -18.95 -3.15 1.93
N ARG A 105 -18.24 -3.61 2.97
CA ARG A 105 -18.17 -5.01 3.36
C ARG A 105 -19.14 -5.41 4.46
N SER A 106 -19.74 -4.45 5.15
CA SER A 106 -20.61 -4.69 6.31
C SER A 106 -22.12 -4.61 6.00
N SER A 107 -22.52 -4.14 4.81
CA SER A 107 -23.94 -3.93 4.47
C SER A 107 -24.32 -4.49 3.08
N PRO A 108 -25.49 -5.15 2.94
CA PRO A 108 -25.96 -5.72 1.68
C PRO A 108 -26.41 -4.69 0.63
N ASN A 109 -26.47 -3.39 0.99
CA ASN A 109 -26.86 -2.32 0.06
C ASN A 109 -26.11 -1.00 0.36
N PRO A 110 -24.85 -0.82 -0.10
CA PRO A 110 -24.05 0.35 0.25
C PRO A 110 -24.31 1.53 -0.71
N SER A 111 -24.91 2.62 -0.22
CA SER A 111 -24.93 3.92 -0.91
C SER A 111 -23.52 4.52 -0.95
N VAL A 112 -23.11 5.04 -2.12
CA VAL A 112 -21.80 5.66 -2.32
C VAL A 112 -21.73 7.00 -1.58
N SER A 113 -20.68 7.21 -0.79
CA SER A 113 -20.24 8.55 -0.38
C SER A 113 -18.85 8.77 -0.96
N PHE A 114 -18.78 9.52 -2.05
CA PHE A 114 -17.54 10.16 -2.48
C PHE A 114 -17.28 11.34 -1.54
N ILE A 115 -16.01 11.54 -1.17
CA ILE A 115 -15.46 12.67 -0.39
C ILE A 115 -16.53 13.72 -0.04
N ARG A 116 -16.96 13.75 1.22
CA ARG A 116 -17.96 14.72 1.67
C ARG A 116 -17.27 16.08 1.86
N ASP A 117 -17.06 16.80 0.76
CA ASP A 117 -16.97 18.25 0.81
C ASP A 117 -18.31 18.75 1.34
N ARG A 118 -18.35 19.27 2.57
CA ARG A 118 -19.09 20.50 2.93
C ARG A 118 -18.53 21.10 4.23
N TYR A 119 -18.33 22.42 4.16
CA TYR A 119 -18.42 23.38 5.25
C TYR A 119 -19.58 23.10 6.21
#